data_AF-A0A200QMU7-F1
#
_entry.id   AF-A0A200QMU7-F1
#
_cell.length_a   1.000
_cell.length_b   1.000
_cell.length_c   1.000
_cell.angle_alpha   90.00
_cell.angle_beta   90.00
_cell.angle_gamma   90.00
#
_symmetry.space_group_name_H-M   'P 1'
#
loop_
_entity.id
_entity.type
_entity.pdbx_description
1 polymer ?
#
loop_
_entity_poly.entity_id
_entity_poly.type
_entity_poly.pdbx_seq_one_letter_code
_entity_poly.pdbx_strand_id
1 'polypeptide(L)' 'MEMIPAAIIWCVWKERNARIFENMEETLEKILCTIKIQAFRWVSQEDTFKGCNLDLVIGRWRNLIFEPP' A
#
# COMPACT_ATOMS: atom_id res chain seq x y z
N MET A 1 -4.01 -11.01 9.07
CA MET A 1 -4.21 -9.62 8.60
C MET A 1 -3.05 -9.29 7.65
N GLU A 2 -3.10 -9.85 6.44
CA GLU A 2 -1.97 -9.85 5.47
C GLU A 2 -2.12 -8.77 4.38
N MET A 3 -3.15 -7.93 4.50
CA MET A 3 -3.54 -6.94 3.50
C MET A 3 -2.44 -5.89 3.27
N ILE A 4 -1.78 -5.40 4.33
CA ILE A 4 -0.76 -4.35 4.20
C ILE A 4 0.47 -4.86 3.41
N PRO A 5 1.07 -6.02 3.77
CA PRO A 5 2.10 -6.64 2.92
C PRO A 5 1.65 -6.85 1.48
N ALA A 6 0.42 -7.32 1.25
CA ALA A 6 -0.11 -7.52 -0.10
C ALA A 6 -0.22 -6.20 -0.89
N ALA A 7 -0.72 -5.12 -0.26
CA ALA A 7 -0.84 -3.81 -0.88
C ALA A 7 0.54 -3.21 -1.21
N ILE A 8 1.53 -3.38 -0.32
CA ILE A 8 2.92 -2.95 -0.56
C ILE A 8 3.48 -3.66 -1.79
N ILE A 9 3.45 -5.01 -1.80
CA ILE A 9 4.00 -5.82 -2.90
C ILE A 9 3.30 -5.48 -4.21
N TRP A 10 1.97 -5.36 -4.19
CA TRP A 10 1.18 -5.01 -5.38
C TRP A 10 1.56 -3.64 -5.95
N CYS A 11 1.64 -2.61 -5.11
CA CYS A 11 1.97 -1.26 -5.57
C CYS A 11 3.42 -1.15 -6.04
N VAL A 12 4.38 -1.79 -5.37
CA VAL A 12 5.78 -1.84 -5.82
C VAL A 12 5.90 -2.58 -7.15
N TRP A 13 5.18 -3.69 -7.32
CA TRP A 13 5.14 -4.42 -8.59
C TRP A 13 4.58 -3.57 -9.73
N LYS A 14 3.50 -2.81 -9.49
CA LYS A 14 2.94 -1.88 -10.47
C LYS A 14 3.93 -0.78 -10.85
N GLU A 15 4.58 -0.15 -9.88
CA GLU A 15 5.57 0.90 -10.15
C GLU A 15 6.74 0.35 -10.98
N ARG A 16 7.29 -0.81 -10.59
CA ARG A 16 8.37 -1.45 -11.34
C ARG A 16 7.96 -1.71 -12.79
N ASN A 17 6.73 -2.18 -13.03
CA ASN A 17 6.26 -2.42 -14.39
C ASN A 17 6.05 -1.12 -15.18
N ALA A 18 5.48 -0.08 -14.57
CA ALA A 18 5.34 1.23 -15.22
C ALA A 18 6.72 1.82 -15.58
N ARG A 19 7.71 1.67 -14.69
CA ARG A 19 9.08 2.12 -14.93
C ARG A 19 9.72 1.38 -16.12
N ILE A 20 9.59 0.06 -16.18
CA ILE A 20 10.25 -0.77 -17.20
C ILE A 20 9.53 -0.73 -18.54
N PHE A 21 8.20 -0.77 -18.55
CA PHE A 21 7.40 -0.95 -19.78
C PHE A 21 6.78 0.34 -20.30
N GLU A 22 6.64 1.37 -19.44
CA GLU A 22 5.98 2.64 -19.79
C GLU A 22 6.91 3.84 -19.62
N ASN A 23 8.15 3.64 -19.16
CA ASN A 23 9.14 4.67 -18.85
C ASN A 23 8.60 5.77 -17.91
N MET A 24 7.73 5.37 -16.98
CA MET A 24 7.15 6.26 -15.96
C MET A 24 7.70 5.91 -14.59
N GLU A 25 8.32 6.89 -13.93
CA GLU A 25 8.82 6.76 -12.57
C GLU A 25 7.98 7.58 -11.60
N GLU A 26 7.61 6.98 -10.47
CA GLU A 26 6.88 7.65 -9.40
C GLU A 26 7.80 7.98 -8.22
N THR A 27 7.52 9.07 -7.51
CA THR A 27 8.25 9.39 -6.28
C THR A 27 7.84 8.45 -5.15
N LEU A 28 8.74 8.27 -4.18
CA LEU A 28 8.48 7.44 -3.01
C LEU A 28 7.20 7.86 -2.27
N GLU A 29 6.97 9.17 -2.12
CA GLU A 29 5.77 9.71 -1.46
C GLU A 29 4.49 9.30 -2.18
N LYS A 30 4.50 9.32 -3.52
CA LYS A 30 3.36 8.93 -4.34
C LYS A 30 3.10 7.43 -4.26
N ILE A 31 4.16 6.62 -4.25
CA ILE A 31 4.06 5.16 -4.05
C ILE A 31 3.47 4.86 -2.66
N LEU A 32 3.98 5.49 -1.60
CA LEU A 32 3.47 5.34 -0.23
C LEU A 32 2.01 5.75 -0.10
N CYS A 33 1.61 6.86 -0.72
CA CYS A 33 0.23 7.31 -0.76
C CYS A 33 -0.66 6.28 -1.47
N THR A 34 -0.20 5.75 -2.60
CA THR A 34 -0.91 4.74 -3.39
C THR A 34 -1.11 3.46 -2.60
N ILE A 35 -0.10 3.00 -1.85
CA ILE A 35 -0.21 1.82 -0.97
C ILE A 35 -1.30 2.05 0.08
N LYS A 36 -1.31 3.20 0.76
CA LYS A 36 -2.33 3.52 1.77
C LYS A 36 -3.74 3.51 1.19
N ILE A 37 -3.93 4.12 0.02
CA ILE A 37 -5.21 4.15 -0.68
C ILE A 37 -5.63 2.75 -1.11
N GLN A 38 -4.70 1.94 -1.64
CA GLN A 38 -4.98 0.58 -2.07
C GLN A 38 -5.39 -0.30 -0.89
N ALA A 39 -4.67 -0.19 0.21
CA ALA A 39 -4.93 -0.90 1.45
C ALA A 39 -6.31 -0.55 2.02
N PHE A 40 -6.64 0.74 2.05
CA PHE A 40 -7.96 1.22 2.46
C PHE A 40 -9.07 0.68 1.57
N ARG A 41 -8.94 0.81 0.24
CA ARG A 41 -9.96 0.34 -0.71
C ARG A 41 -10.24 -1.15 -0.55
N TRP A 42 -9.19 -1.96 -0.43
CA TRP A 42 -9.33 -3.40 -0.25
C TRP A 42 -10.06 -3.75 1.05
N VAL A 43 -9.74 -3.11 2.17
CA VAL A 43 -10.46 -3.33 3.43
C VAL A 43 -11.91 -2.84 3.38
N SER A 44 -12.19 -1.77 2.63
CA SER A 44 -13.53 -1.19 2.54
C SER A 44 -14.46 -1.84 1.53
N GLN A 45 -13.94 -2.51 0.49
CA GLN A 45 -14.76 -2.99 -0.64
C GLN A 45 -14.67 -4.49 -0.89
N GLU A 46 -13.57 -5.15 -0.52
CA GLU A 46 -13.41 -6.58 -0.79
C GLU A 46 -13.87 -7.40 0.41
N ASP A 47 -14.80 -8.34 0.18
CA ASP A 47 -15.29 -9.23 1.23
C ASP A 47 -14.15 -10.06 1.85
N THR A 48 -13.08 -10.32 1.09
CA THR A 48 -11.85 -11.00 1.57
C THR A 48 -11.16 -10.27 2.73
N PHE A 49 -11.36 -8.95 2.85
CA PHE A 49 -10.75 -8.13 3.90
C PHE A 49 -11.77 -7.53 4.90
N LYS A 50 -13.02 -7.99 4.83
CA LYS A 50 -14.10 -7.59 5.73
C LYS A 50 -13.71 -7.85 7.19
N GLY A 51 -13.82 -6.83 8.03
CA GLY A 51 -13.45 -6.89 9.45
C GLY A 51 -12.01 -6.46 9.77
N CYS A 52 -11.19 -6.13 8.77
CA CYS A 52 -9.93 -5.42 9.03
C CYS A 52 -10.23 -4.00 9.53
N ASN A 53 -9.62 -3.61 10.65
CA ASN A 53 -9.86 -2.28 11.23
C ASN A 53 -9.02 -1.22 10.50
N LEU A 54 -9.71 -0.20 10.00
CA LEU A 54 -9.17 1.01 9.37
C LEU A 54 -8.06 1.70 10.19
N ASP A 55 -8.16 1.70 11.52
CA ASP A 55 -7.16 2.27 12.43
C ASP A 55 -5.82 1.53 12.38
N LEU A 56 -5.83 0.22 12.09
CA LEU A 56 -4.61 -0.55 11.88
C LEU A 56 -3.94 -0.18 10.55
N VAL A 57 -4.72 0.26 9.56
CA VAL A 57 -4.24 0.55 8.20
C VAL A 57 -3.70 1.97 8.08
N ILE A 58 -4.41 2.97 8.62
CA ILE A 58 -4.02 4.38 8.46
C ILE A 58 -3.46 4.95 9.77
N GLY A 59 -4.13 4.67 10.89
CA GLY A 59 -3.78 5.24 12.20
C GLY A 59 -2.43 4.76 12.74
N ARG A 60 -2.06 3.51 12.48
CA ARG A 60 -0.79 2.89 12.94
C ARG A 60 0.28 2.77 11.87
N TRP A 61 0.14 3.46 10.74
CA TRP A 61 1.08 3.37 9.62
C TRP A 61 2.54 3.64 10.03
N ARG A 62 2.76 4.60 10.93
CA ARG A 62 4.08 4.91 11.50
C ARG A 62 4.73 3.72 12.25
N ASN A 63 3.93 2.82 12.82
CA ASN A 63 4.44 1.65 13.53
C ASN A 63 4.76 0.49 12.59
N LEU A 64 4.39 0.60 11.31
CA LEU A 64 4.58 -0.43 10.28
C LEU A 64 5.73 -0.11 9.33
N ILE A 65 6.08 1.17 9.19
CA ILE A 65 7.23 1.62 8.43
C ILE A 65 8.40 1.83 9.37
N PHE A 66 9.51 1.16 9.07
CA PHE A 66 10.79 1.42 9.71
C PHE A 66 11.31 2.80 9.26
N GLU A 67 11.44 3.74 10.20
CA GLU A 67 12.21 4.97 10.02
C GLU A 67 13.65 4.69 10.49
N PRO A 68 14.64 4.61 9.58
CA PRO A 68 16.04 4.49 10.00
C PRO A 68 16.49 5.76 10.75
N PRO A 69 17.48 5.62 11.66
CA PRO A 69 18.02 6.74 12.44
C PRO A 69 18.71 7.81 11.58
#